data_AF-A0A523G8R5-F1
#
_entry.id   AF-A0A523G8R5-F1
#
_cell.length_a   1.000
_cell.length_b   1.000
_cell.length_c   1.000
_cell.angle_alpha   90.00
_cell.angle_beta   90.00
_cell.angle_gamma   90.00
#
_symmetry.space_group_name_H-M   'P 1'
#
loop_
_entity.id
_entity.type
_entity.pdbx_description
1 polymer ?
#
loop_
_entity_poly.entity_id
_entity_poly.type
_entity_poly.pdbx_seq_one_letter_code
_entity_poly.pdbx_strand_id
1 'polypeptide(L)' 'METTVRDRVHKIIDQIDDDKFLKQLLYWLDQSQESKEGELWGRLTEEQKKETLESLKESGNPDNLIAQEEMKKRHGKWL' A
#
# COMPACT_ATOMS: atom_id res chain seq x y z
N MET A 1 2.50 -16.69 -29.77
CA MET A 1 3.47 -15.81 -29.07
C MET A 1 2.88 -15.49 -27.71
N GLU A 2 3.55 -15.88 -26.62
CA GLU A 2 3.12 -15.47 -25.29
C GLU A 2 3.21 -13.94 -25.17
N THR A 3 2.10 -13.29 -24.86
CA THR A 3 2.05 -11.85 -24.56
C THR A 3 2.90 -11.58 -23.33
N THR A 4 3.92 -10.74 -23.47
CA THR A 4 4.77 -10.38 -22.33
C THR A 4 4.01 -9.52 -21.34
N VAL A 5 4.49 -9.42 -20.09
CA VAL A 5 3.92 -8.51 -19.09
C VAL A 5 3.90 -7.06 -19.61
N ARG A 6 4.95 -6.66 -20.33
CA ARG A 6 5.04 -5.33 -20.96
C ARG A 6 3.90 -5.11 -21.95
N ASP A 7 3.65 -6.06 -22.84
CA ASP A 7 2.59 -5.94 -23.85
C ASP A 7 1.20 -5.84 -23.22
N ARG A 8 0.99 -6.54 -22.09
CA ARG A 8 -0.25 -6.47 -21.33
C ARG A 8 -0.44 -5.09 -20.68
N VAL A 9 0.62 -4.50 -20.15
CA VAL A 9 0.58 -3.14 -19.58
C VAL A 9 0.24 -2.10 -20.64
N HIS A 10 0.91 -2.16 -21.81
CA HIS A 10 0.58 -1.24 -22.91
C HIS A 10 -0.88 -1.35 -23.36
N LYS A 11 -1.40 -2.58 -23.52
CA LYS A 11 -2.82 -2.77 -23.86
C LYS A 11 -3.79 -2.19 -22.83
N ILE A 12 -3.46 -2.26 -21.54
CA ILE A 12 -4.30 -1.67 -20.49
C ILE A 12 -4.28 -0.15 -20.60
N ILE A 13 -3.10 0.45 -20.81
CA ILE A 13 -2.95 1.90 -20.99
C ILE A 13 -3.76 2.38 -22.20
N ASP A 14 -3.66 1.67 -23.33
CA ASP A 14 -4.35 2.01 -24.58
C ASP A 14 -5.88 1.93 -24.48
N GLN A 15 -6.42 1.23 -23.47
CA GLN A 15 -7.86 1.07 -23.25
C GLN A 15 -8.46 2.11 -22.28
N ILE A 16 -7.62 2.95 -21.66
CA ILE A 16 -8.07 3.96 -20.70
C ILE A 16 -8.33 5.27 -21.44
N ASP A 17 -9.62 5.62 -21.56
CA ASP A 17 -10.05 6.91 -22.11
C ASP A 17 -10.14 8.01 -21.03
N ASP A 18 -10.19 7.64 -19.74
CA ASP A 18 -10.27 8.59 -18.63
C ASP A 18 -8.87 9.10 -18.24
N ASP A 19 -8.55 10.33 -18.68
CA ASP A 19 -7.31 11.04 -18.37
C ASP A 19 -7.05 11.17 -16.86
N LYS A 20 -8.09 11.26 -16.02
CA LYS A 20 -7.92 11.30 -14.56
C LYS A 20 -7.39 9.97 -14.04
N PHE A 21 -7.93 8.86 -14.55
CA PHE A 21 -7.47 7.53 -14.19
C PHE A 21 -6.04 7.28 -14.72
N LEU A 22 -5.74 7.75 -15.93
CA LEU A 22 -4.39 7.65 -16.51
C LEU A 22 -3.34 8.41 -15.68
N LYS A 23 -3.68 9.62 -15.20
CA LYS A 23 -2.83 10.40 -14.27
C LYS A 23 -2.61 9.70 -12.94
N GLN A 24 -3.65 9.06 -12.41
CA GLN A 24 -3.51 8.24 -11.18
C GLN A 24 -2.59 7.05 -11.44
N LEU A 25 -2.79 6.32 -12.54
CA LEU A 25 -1.94 5.19 -12.90
C LEU A 25 -0.47 5.61 -13.03
N LEU A 26 -0.21 6.72 -13.73
CA LEU A 26 1.14 7.27 -13.88
C LEU A 26 1.76 7.60 -12.52
N TYR A 27 1.03 8.32 -11.66
CA TYR A 27 1.51 8.64 -10.30
C TYR A 27 1.91 7.37 -9.53
N TRP A 28 1.12 6.30 -9.62
CA TRP A 28 1.42 5.05 -8.92
C TRP A 28 2.66 4.35 -9.47
N LEU A 29 2.81 4.34 -10.80
CA LEU A 29 3.99 3.79 -11.46
C LEU A 29 5.25 4.57 -11.07
N ASP A 30 5.20 5.90 -11.08
CA ASP A 30 6.31 6.75 -10.66
C ASP A 30 6.68 6.52 -9.19
N GLN A 31 5.69 6.50 -8.29
CA GLN A 31 5.94 6.18 -6.88
C GLN A 31 6.55 4.79 -6.69
N SER A 32 6.14 3.80 -7.48
CA SER A 32 6.70 2.43 -7.39
C SER A 32 8.14 2.33 -7.91
N GLN A 33 8.51 3.17 -8.88
CA GLN A 33 9.89 3.23 -9.41
C GLN A 33 10.82 4.00 -8.48
N GLU A 34 10.31 5.03 -7.82
CA GLU A 34 11.06 5.82 -6.85
C GLU A 34 11.16 5.13 -5.49
N SER A 35 10.19 4.30 -5.13
CA SER A 35 10.16 3.60 -3.85
C SER A 35 11.35 2.64 -3.73
N LYS A 36 12.26 2.95 -2.81
CA LYS A 36 13.34 2.04 -2.45
C LYS A 36 12.85 1.07 -1.40
N GLU A 37 13.35 -0.17 -1.45
CA GLU A 37 13.09 -1.14 -0.39
C GLU A 37 13.50 -0.55 0.97
N GLY A 38 12.60 -0.66 1.95
CA GLY A 38 12.82 -0.12 3.29
C GLY A 38 12.72 1.41 3.39
N GLU A 39 12.35 2.14 2.34
CA GLU A 39 12.27 3.61 2.40
C GLU A 39 11.25 4.10 3.43
N LEU A 40 10.06 3.51 3.47
CA LEU A 40 9.04 3.85 4.48
C LEU A 40 9.56 3.61 5.89
N TRP A 41 10.24 2.48 6.12
CA TRP A 41 10.88 2.16 7.39
C TRP A 41 12.00 3.16 7.74
N GLY A 42 12.79 3.57 6.75
CA GLY A 42 13.87 4.54 6.89
C GLY A 42 13.39 5.95 7.22
N ARG A 43 12.17 6.32 6.83
CA ARG A 43 11.55 7.63 7.11
C ARG A 43 11.01 7.74 8.55
N LEU A 44 10.81 6.63 9.25
CA LEU A 44 10.32 6.63 10.63
C LEU A 44 11.39 7.15 11.60
N THR A 45 10.97 7.89 12.62
CA THR A 45 11.83 8.19 13.78
C THR A 45 12.11 6.92 14.57
N GLU A 46 13.16 6.92 15.40
CA GLU A 46 13.47 5.77 16.25
C GLU A 46 12.32 5.42 17.22
N GLU A 47 11.57 6.43 17.68
CA GLU A 47 10.37 6.23 18.49
C GLU A 47 9.26 5.53 17.70
N GLN A 48 8.99 5.97 16.46
CA GLN A 48 7.99 5.34 15.59
C GLN A 48 8.39 3.91 15.20
N LYS A 49 9.68 3.65 14.95
CA LYS A 49 10.18 2.29 14.70
C LYS A 49 9.96 1.39 15.91
N LYS A 50 10.26 1.90 17.10
CA LYS A 50 10.03 1.18 18.36
C LYS A 50 8.55 0.85 18.55
N GLU A 51 7.67 1.84 18.40
CA GLU A 51 6.21 1.66 18.50
C GLU A 51 5.70 0.63 17.47
N THR A 52 6.21 0.67 16.25
CA THR A 52 5.83 -0.29 15.19
C THR A 52 6.23 -1.73 15.57
N LEU A 53 7.45 -1.92 16.10
CA LEU A 53 7.93 -3.24 16.55
C LEU A 53 7.19 -3.73 17.80
N GLU A 54 6.80 -2.83 18.69
CA GLU A 54 5.98 -3.14 19.86
C GLU A 54 4.58 -3.60 19.42
N SER A 55 3.93 -2.86 18.52
CA SER A 55 2.64 -3.24 17.93
C SER A 55 2.69 -4.61 17.26
N LEU A 56 3.77 -4.92 16.54
CA LEU A 56 3.98 -6.24 15.94
C LEU A 56 4.01 -7.35 17.00
N LYS A 57 4.74 -7.15 18.10
CA LYS A 57 4.78 -8.12 19.21
C LYS A 57 3.40 -8.28 19.87
N GLU A 58 2.71 -7.17 20.11
CA GLU A 58 1.40 -7.15 20.76
C GLU A 58 0.32 -7.85 19.93
N SER A 59 0.40 -7.75 18.61
CA SER A 59 -0.51 -8.44 17.68
C SER A 59 -0.43 -9.97 17.76
N GLY A 60 0.67 -10.51 18.30
CA GLY A 60 0.82 -11.94 18.54
C GLY A 60 0.02 -12.46 19.72
N ASN A 61 -0.50 -11.57 20.57
CA ASN A 61 -1.37 -11.94 21.69
C ASN A 61 -2.85 -11.86 21.28
N PRO A 62 -3.59 -12.98 21.24
CA PRO A 62 -5.02 -12.99 20.91
C PRO A 62 -5.88 -12.08 21.80
N ASP A 63 -5.49 -11.86 23.06
CA ASP A 63 -6.24 -11.00 24.00
C ASP A 63 -6.21 -9.52 23.59
N ASN A 64 -5.24 -9.11 22.76
CA ASN A 64 -5.12 -7.76 22.23
C ASN A 64 -5.91 -7.57 20.92
N LEU A 65 -6.47 -8.64 20.35
CA LEU A 65 -7.15 -8.58 19.07
C LEU A 65 -8.61 -8.14 19.24
N ILE A 66 -9.11 -7.41 18.25
CA ILE A 66 -10.53 -7.05 18.14
C ILE A 66 -11.13 -7.68 16.90
N ALA A 67 -12.45 -7.87 16.91
CA ALA A 67 -13.17 -8.30 15.72
C ALA A 67 -13.00 -7.29 14.57
N GLN A 68 -12.89 -7.78 13.34
CA GLN A 68 -12.74 -6.94 12.15
C GLN A 68 -13.84 -5.87 12.03
N GLU A 69 -15.09 -6.23 12.37
CA GLU A 69 -16.22 -5.30 12.33
C GLU A 69 -16.09 -4.17 13.35
N GLU A 70 -15.51 -4.46 14.52
CA GLU A 70 -15.21 -3.44 15.52
C GLU A 70 -14.07 -2.52 15.06
N MET A 71 -13.04 -3.06 14.41
CA MET A 71 -11.96 -2.26 13.81
C MET A 71 -12.50 -1.29 12.75
N LYS A 72 -13.33 -1.79 11.80
CA LYS A 72 -13.98 -0.96 10.78
C LYS A 72 -14.85 0.14 11.40
N LYS A 73 -15.60 -0.19 12.45
CA LYS A 73 -16.44 0.79 13.16
C LYS A 73 -15.62 1.89 13.83
N ARG A 74 -14.50 1.54 14.46
CA ARG A 74 -13.60 2.50 15.14
C ARG A 74 -12.86 3.41 14.17
N HIS A 75 -12.46 2.88 13.01
CA HIS A 75 -11.56 3.57 12.09
C HIS A 75 -12.18 3.92 10.74
N GLY A 76 -13.50 3.81 10.57
CA GLY A 76 -14.20 4.06 9.29
C GLY A 76 -14.12 5.49 8.74
N LYS A 77 -13.48 6.43 9.43
CA LYS A 77 -13.11 7.74 8.88
C LYS A 77 -11.83 7.67 8.02
N TRP A 78 -10.98 6.68 8.28
CA TRP A 78 -9.64 6.50 7.71
C TRP A 78 -9.56 5.30 6.76
N LEU A 79 -10.58 4.44 6.77
CA LEU A 79 -10.83 3.33 5.85
C LEU A 79 -11.92 3.72 4.87
#